data_AF-A0A4T0P2F4-F1
#
_entry.id   AF-A0A4T0P2F4-F1
#
_cell.length_a   1.000
_cell.length_b   1.000
_cell.length_c   1.000
_cell.angle_alpha   90.00
_cell.angle_beta   90.00
_cell.angle_gamma   90.00
#
_symmetry.space_group_name_H-M   'P 1'
#
loop_
_entity.id
_entity.type
_entity.pdbx_description
1 polymer ?
#
loop_
_entity_poly.entity_id
_entity_poly.type
_entity_poly.pdbx_seq_one_letter_code
_entity_poly.pdbx_strand_id
1 'polypeptide(L)'
;MQISKGHEGGFIGLRRVLEFCLRLNVRCVSIYAFSIENFSRSQDEVSSLMDLASTKLDEICQHGDLIEQHNVRISVLGAKQLLNDEVRSKLEMIEKRTAGNDGAILNICMPYTSRDEMSSAMQVSGSDKKVYQKNLMTANSPPLDILIRTSGVNRFSDYLMWQASHQNTFIQVVDAFWPDIGISELQKPRKVSTSAWVIGGAISAFLGGYASGSMAPPTILTLLYPRPSPPAPPSHTPEGAAFTSNLESQLQELKHVKELRNDNEYYESRPYANLPDERRVNSLTAGALRAPGRLTLPPIVFSKWDESEAIITLHVGRGLCGHDGITHGGLIATLFDESLARTAILSLPNKIGVTANLKVNYRAPLKADQFVVIKSTLKKLDGRKAFVQASITDLEGKLYADADSLFIEPKYAYLLKNSGVTQAIGGKPEKFSNEERF
;
A
#
# COMPACT_ATOMS: atom_id res chain seq x y z
N MET A 1 -19.03 17.97 9.49
CA MET A 1 -19.72 18.90 8.56
C MET A 1 -20.86 18.12 7.92
N GLN A 2 -22.08 18.64 7.86
CA GLN A 2 -23.19 17.98 7.15
C GLN A 2 -22.76 17.76 5.69
N ILE A 3 -22.92 16.55 5.14
CA ILE A 3 -22.36 16.14 3.83
C ILE A 3 -22.71 17.15 2.72
N SER A 4 -23.95 17.65 2.72
CA SER A 4 -24.42 18.72 1.81
C SER A 4 -23.58 20.00 1.87
N LYS A 5 -23.18 20.49 3.06
CA LYS A 5 -22.32 21.68 3.21
C LYS A 5 -20.90 21.45 2.67
N GLY A 6 -20.40 20.21 2.70
CA GLY A 6 -19.11 19.86 2.12
C GLY A 6 -19.11 19.91 0.60
N HIS A 7 -20.20 19.48 -0.03
CA HIS A 7 -20.36 19.55 -1.49
C HIS A 7 -20.54 20.99 -1.99
N GLU A 8 -21.25 21.83 -1.23
CA GLU A 8 -21.36 23.26 -1.53
C GLU A 8 -19.98 23.96 -1.45
N GLY A 9 -19.19 23.69 -0.40
CA GLY A 9 -17.81 24.17 -0.32
C GLY A 9 -16.93 23.65 -1.46
N GLY A 10 -17.17 22.41 -1.91
CA GLY A 10 -16.50 21.85 -3.08
C GLY A 10 -16.81 22.60 -4.38
N PHE A 11 -18.03 23.10 -4.56
CA PHE A 11 -18.38 23.91 -5.72
C PHE A 11 -17.67 25.28 -5.71
N ILE A 12 -17.52 25.90 -4.53
CA ILE A 12 -16.74 27.14 -4.39
C ILE A 12 -15.27 26.89 -4.78
N GLY A 13 -14.71 25.76 -4.34
CA GLY A 13 -13.38 25.31 -4.76
C GLY A 13 -13.25 25.16 -6.27
N LEU A 14 -14.25 24.56 -6.93
CA LEU A 14 -14.30 24.43 -8.38
C LEU A 14 -14.24 25.79 -9.07
N ARG A 15 -15.07 26.75 -8.67
CA ARG A 15 -15.10 28.10 -9.27
C ARG A 15 -13.73 28.77 -9.18
N ARG A 16 -13.09 28.71 -8.01
CA ARG A 16 -11.74 29.27 -7.76
C ARG A 16 -10.69 28.65 -8.67
N VAL A 17 -10.67 27.31 -8.79
CA VAL A 17 -9.71 26.59 -9.64
C VAL A 17 -9.95 26.90 -11.11
N LEU A 18 -11.22 26.92 -11.54
CA LEU A 18 -11.58 27.19 -12.93
C LEU A 18 -11.18 28.62 -13.33
N GLU A 19 -11.50 29.62 -12.51
CA GLU A 19 -11.08 31.02 -12.73
C GLU A 19 -9.57 31.15 -12.87
N PHE A 20 -8.82 30.46 -12.01
CA PHE A 20 -7.36 30.47 -12.09
C PHE A 20 -6.85 29.82 -13.39
N CYS A 21 -7.36 28.64 -13.75
CA CYS A 21 -7.01 27.95 -14.99
C CYS A 21 -7.29 28.82 -16.23
N LEU A 22 -8.45 29.47 -16.26
CA LEU A 22 -8.84 30.35 -17.36
C LEU A 22 -7.92 31.58 -17.46
N ARG A 23 -7.55 32.20 -16.34
CA ARG A 23 -6.57 33.32 -16.31
C ARG A 23 -5.18 32.92 -16.78
N LEU A 24 -4.81 31.65 -16.62
CA LEU A 24 -3.53 31.10 -17.11
C LEU A 24 -3.62 30.59 -18.56
N ASN A 25 -4.72 30.83 -19.27
CA ASN A 25 -4.97 30.32 -20.62
C ASN A 25 -4.88 28.79 -20.73
N VAL A 26 -5.29 28.07 -19.68
CA VAL A 26 -5.46 26.61 -19.75
C VAL A 26 -6.61 26.31 -20.70
N ARG A 27 -6.31 25.59 -21.79
CA ARG A 27 -7.27 25.35 -22.89
C ARG A 27 -8.35 24.33 -22.57
N CYS A 28 -8.11 23.43 -21.63
CA CYS A 28 -9.06 22.40 -21.27
C CYS A 28 -8.94 22.03 -19.79
N VAL A 29 -10.07 22.00 -19.09
CA VAL A 29 -10.19 21.54 -17.72
C VAL A 29 -11.23 20.42 -17.69
N SER A 30 -10.86 19.26 -17.16
CA SER A 30 -11.80 18.15 -16.95
C SER A 30 -12.00 17.93 -15.46
N ILE A 31 -13.26 17.83 -15.03
CA ILE A 31 -13.63 17.64 -13.63
C ILE A 31 -14.40 16.34 -13.44
N TYR A 32 -14.11 15.61 -12.35
CA TYR A 32 -14.82 14.39 -12.01
C TYR A 32 -15.94 14.69 -11.01
N ALA A 33 -17.14 14.96 -11.53
CA ALA A 33 -18.26 15.42 -10.72
C ALA A 33 -19.06 14.26 -10.10
N PHE A 34 -19.32 13.20 -10.87
CA PHE A 34 -20.10 12.05 -10.40
C PHE A 34 -19.67 10.77 -11.11
N SER A 35 -19.34 9.73 -10.34
CA SER A 35 -19.00 8.41 -10.90
C SER A 35 -20.24 7.54 -11.07
N ILE A 36 -20.25 6.64 -12.05
CA ILE A 36 -21.29 5.59 -12.15
C ILE A 36 -21.34 4.75 -10.86
N GLU A 37 -20.20 4.51 -10.21
CA GLU A 37 -20.15 3.78 -8.94
C GLU A 37 -20.87 4.52 -7.80
N ASN A 38 -21.08 5.85 -7.90
CA ASN A 38 -21.74 6.63 -6.86
C ASN A 38 -23.24 6.38 -6.76
N PHE A 39 -23.87 5.73 -7.74
CA PHE A 39 -25.25 5.25 -7.62
C PHE A 39 -25.44 4.16 -6.57
N SER A 40 -24.35 3.57 -6.05
CA SER A 40 -24.40 2.62 -4.93
C SER A 40 -24.62 3.28 -3.55
N ARG A 41 -24.61 4.62 -3.47
CA ARG A 41 -24.89 5.37 -2.24
C ARG A 41 -26.39 5.42 -1.92
N SER A 42 -26.77 5.95 -0.76
CA SER A 42 -28.18 6.06 -0.39
C SER A 42 -28.93 6.96 -1.39
N GLN A 43 -30.20 6.64 -1.65
CA GLN A 43 -31.02 7.41 -2.59
C GLN A 43 -31.15 8.88 -2.18
N ASP A 44 -31.23 9.16 -0.88
CA ASP A 44 -31.26 10.53 -0.36
C ASP A 44 -29.98 11.32 -0.68
N GLU A 45 -28.81 10.66 -0.59
CA GLU A 45 -27.53 11.29 -0.93
C GLU A 45 -27.40 11.50 -2.43
N VAL A 46 -27.80 10.52 -3.23
CA VAL A 46 -27.80 10.62 -4.70
C VAL A 46 -28.73 11.74 -5.16
N SER A 47 -29.96 11.81 -4.64
CA SER A 47 -30.91 12.89 -4.96
C SER A 47 -30.33 14.26 -4.59
N SER A 48 -29.78 14.39 -3.38
CA SER A 48 -29.17 15.65 -2.92
C SER A 48 -28.00 16.10 -3.81
N LEU A 49 -27.20 15.16 -4.33
CA LEU A 49 -26.10 15.46 -5.25
C LEU A 49 -26.60 15.90 -6.62
N MET A 50 -27.67 15.29 -7.12
CA MET A 50 -28.30 15.67 -8.39
C MET A 50 -28.94 17.05 -8.31
N ASP A 51 -29.64 17.35 -7.21
CA ASP A 51 -30.23 18.67 -6.95
C ASP A 51 -29.15 19.76 -6.84
N LEU A 52 -28.05 19.44 -6.15
CA LEU A 52 -26.91 20.33 -6.08
C LEU A 52 -26.28 20.54 -7.46
N ALA A 53 -26.03 19.47 -8.22
CA ALA A 53 -25.49 19.60 -9.57
C ALA A 53 -26.40 20.46 -10.46
N SER A 54 -27.71 20.23 -10.43
CA SER A 54 -28.72 21.02 -11.14
C SER A 54 -28.63 22.51 -10.81
N THR A 55 -28.67 22.84 -9.51
CA THR A 55 -28.60 24.22 -9.01
C THR A 55 -27.29 24.90 -9.39
N LYS A 56 -26.18 24.18 -9.22
CA LYS A 56 -24.83 24.73 -9.39
C LYS A 56 -24.44 24.88 -10.85
N LEU A 57 -24.88 23.99 -11.74
CA LEU A 57 -24.70 24.15 -13.18
C LEU A 57 -25.43 25.38 -13.71
N ASP A 58 -26.65 25.63 -13.21
CA ASP A 58 -27.38 26.87 -13.52
C ASP A 58 -26.59 28.09 -13.05
N GLU A 59 -26.01 28.06 -11.84
CA GLU A 59 -25.16 29.14 -11.32
C GLU A 59 -23.92 29.41 -12.20
N ILE A 60 -23.19 28.40 -12.70
CA ILE A 60 -22.02 28.69 -13.57
C ILE A 60 -22.47 29.32 -14.91
N CYS A 61 -23.69 29.02 -15.37
CA CYS A 61 -24.19 29.41 -16.69
C CYS A 61 -25.05 30.70 -16.71
N GLN A 62 -25.09 31.47 -15.61
CA GLN A 62 -25.77 32.75 -15.54
C GLN A 62 -24.97 33.87 -16.23
N HIS A 63 -25.68 34.92 -16.66
CA HIS A 63 -25.08 36.04 -17.39
C HIS A 63 -24.05 36.80 -16.53
N GLY A 64 -22.87 37.03 -17.09
CA GLY A 64 -21.76 37.70 -16.39
C GLY A 64 -20.77 36.78 -15.66
N ASP A 65 -20.98 35.46 -15.69
CA ASP A 65 -20.07 34.48 -15.09
C ASP A 65 -18.89 34.09 -15.99
N LEU A 66 -17.93 33.38 -15.39
CA LEU A 66 -16.66 32.94 -15.96
C LEU A 66 -16.75 32.31 -17.36
N ILE A 67 -17.85 31.61 -17.65
CA ILE A 67 -18.06 30.95 -18.94
C ILE A 67 -18.20 31.96 -20.07
N GLU A 68 -19.02 32.99 -19.87
CA GLU A 68 -19.29 34.01 -20.88
C GLU A 68 -18.05 34.90 -21.08
N GLN A 69 -17.39 35.27 -19.99
CA GLN A 69 -16.18 36.12 -20.03
C GLN A 69 -15.01 35.47 -20.77
N HIS A 70 -14.83 34.15 -20.63
CA HIS A 70 -13.72 33.41 -21.23
C HIS A 70 -14.13 32.58 -22.45
N ASN A 71 -15.34 32.78 -22.98
CA ASN A 71 -15.92 32.03 -24.09
C ASN A 71 -15.74 30.50 -23.92
N VAL A 72 -16.10 29.97 -22.75
CA VAL A 72 -15.84 28.57 -22.40
C VAL A 72 -16.88 27.66 -23.06
N ARG A 73 -16.41 26.60 -23.74
CA ARG A 73 -17.25 25.52 -24.26
C ARG A 73 -17.42 24.44 -23.20
N ILE A 74 -18.64 24.12 -22.81
CA ILE A 74 -18.91 23.02 -21.89
C ILE A 74 -19.19 21.74 -22.67
N SER A 75 -18.60 20.64 -22.21
CA SER A 75 -18.94 19.28 -22.66
C SER A 75 -19.18 18.39 -21.45
N VAL A 76 -20.26 17.63 -21.48
CA VAL A 76 -20.62 16.70 -20.42
C VAL A 76 -20.28 15.29 -20.90
N LEU A 77 -19.40 14.62 -20.16
CA LEU A 77 -18.87 13.31 -20.52
C LEU A 77 -19.43 12.25 -19.58
N GLY A 78 -19.99 11.16 -20.10
CA GLY A 78 -20.50 10.05 -19.30
C GLY A 78 -21.83 9.48 -19.80
N ALA A 79 -22.35 8.54 -19.02
CA ALA A 79 -23.60 7.82 -19.25
C ALA A 79 -24.83 8.68 -18.88
N LYS A 80 -25.10 9.73 -19.66
CA LYS A 80 -26.20 10.71 -19.44
C LYS A 80 -27.58 10.07 -19.32
N GLN A 81 -27.77 8.88 -19.90
CA GLN A 81 -28.99 8.08 -19.79
C GLN A 81 -29.31 7.64 -18.34
N LEU A 82 -28.30 7.60 -17.45
CA LEU A 82 -28.49 7.25 -16.04
C LEU A 82 -28.99 8.42 -15.18
N LEU A 83 -28.98 9.64 -15.71
CA LEU A 83 -29.47 10.83 -15.00
C LEU A 83 -31.00 10.89 -15.07
N ASN A 84 -31.64 11.58 -14.12
CA ASN A 84 -33.05 11.94 -14.24
C ASN A 84 -33.27 12.95 -15.40
N ASP A 85 -34.50 13.06 -15.88
CA ASP A 85 -34.81 13.87 -17.07
C ASP A 85 -34.59 15.37 -16.84
N GLU A 86 -34.77 15.86 -15.62
CA GLU A 86 -34.53 17.27 -15.29
C GLU A 86 -33.05 17.64 -15.45
N VAL A 87 -32.15 16.91 -14.79
CA VAL A 87 -30.70 17.16 -14.85
C VAL A 87 -30.19 16.93 -16.26
N ARG A 88 -30.66 15.89 -16.94
CA ARG A 88 -30.28 15.60 -18.33
C ARG A 88 -30.65 16.75 -19.26
N SER A 89 -31.87 17.26 -19.18
CA SER A 89 -32.36 18.36 -20.01
C SER A 89 -31.55 19.64 -19.79
N LYS A 90 -31.17 19.95 -18.54
CA LYS A 90 -30.31 21.11 -18.22
C LYS A 90 -28.91 20.97 -18.79
N LEU A 91 -28.28 19.81 -18.64
CA LEU A 91 -26.95 19.54 -19.20
C LEU A 91 -26.94 19.70 -20.73
N GLU A 92 -27.95 19.15 -21.42
CA GLU A 92 -28.09 19.29 -22.86
C GLU A 92 -28.30 20.75 -23.29
N MET A 93 -29.07 21.52 -22.52
CA MET A 93 -29.26 22.95 -22.77
C MET A 93 -27.94 23.70 -22.66
N ILE A 94 -27.13 23.41 -21.64
CA ILE A 94 -25.84 24.05 -21.40
C ILE A 94 -24.83 23.72 -22.51
N GLU A 95 -24.74 22.45 -22.91
CA GLU A 95 -23.89 22.03 -24.04
C GLU A 95 -24.31 22.74 -25.33
N LYS A 96 -25.61 22.83 -25.62
CA LYS A 96 -26.12 23.54 -26.81
C LYS A 96 -25.81 25.03 -26.77
N ARG A 97 -26.00 25.69 -25.63
CA ARG A 97 -25.73 27.13 -25.47
C ARG A 97 -24.26 27.49 -25.67
N THR A 98 -23.35 26.59 -25.27
CA THR A 98 -21.89 26.81 -25.33
C THR A 98 -21.20 26.11 -26.50
N ALA A 99 -21.94 25.41 -27.37
CA ALA A 99 -21.38 24.62 -28.46
C ALA A 99 -20.58 25.44 -29.49
N GLY A 100 -20.98 26.71 -29.70
CA GLY A 100 -20.32 27.64 -30.61
C GLY A 100 -19.10 28.36 -30.01
N ASN A 101 -18.83 28.16 -28.72
CA ASN A 101 -17.72 28.81 -28.04
C ASN A 101 -16.38 28.18 -28.46
N ASP A 102 -15.37 29.02 -28.68
CA ASP A 102 -14.04 28.64 -29.19
C ASP A 102 -12.89 28.91 -28.21
N GLY A 103 -13.21 29.33 -26.98
CA GLY A 103 -12.27 29.52 -25.89
C GLY A 103 -11.86 28.20 -25.22
N ALA A 104 -11.79 28.20 -23.89
CA ALA A 104 -11.40 27.01 -23.14
C ALA A 104 -12.52 25.95 -23.12
N ILE A 105 -12.17 24.67 -22.99
CA ILE A 105 -13.11 23.56 -22.85
C ILE A 105 -13.24 23.18 -21.37
N LEU A 106 -14.46 23.11 -20.84
CA LEU A 106 -14.76 22.53 -19.54
C LEU A 106 -15.49 21.18 -19.74
N ASN A 107 -14.80 20.09 -19.45
CA ASN A 107 -15.38 18.76 -19.44
C ASN A 107 -15.93 18.41 -18.05
N ILE A 108 -17.22 18.15 -17.96
CA ILE A 108 -17.89 17.73 -16.73
C ILE A 108 -18.18 16.24 -16.82
N CYS A 109 -17.42 15.43 -16.10
CA CYS A 109 -17.56 13.97 -16.13
C CYS A 109 -18.64 13.51 -15.14
N MET A 110 -19.84 13.20 -15.65
CA MET A 110 -21.00 12.74 -14.87
C MET A 110 -22.12 12.10 -15.73
N PRO A 111 -22.70 10.98 -15.28
CA PRO A 111 -22.07 9.90 -14.52
C PRO A 111 -20.99 9.24 -15.38
N TYR A 112 -19.75 9.21 -14.91
CA TYR A 112 -18.63 8.78 -15.75
C TYR A 112 -17.79 7.68 -15.08
N THR A 113 -17.30 6.73 -15.88
CA THR A 113 -16.14 5.89 -15.55
C THR A 113 -15.32 5.65 -16.82
N SER A 114 -14.01 5.48 -16.67
CA SER A 114 -13.10 5.26 -17.79
C SER A 114 -13.33 3.91 -18.46
N ARG A 115 -13.65 2.87 -17.68
CA ARG A 115 -14.04 1.57 -18.24
C ARG A 115 -15.31 1.62 -19.07
N ASP A 116 -16.32 2.40 -18.65
CA ASP A 116 -17.54 2.59 -19.45
C ASP A 116 -17.23 3.32 -20.75
N GLU A 117 -16.48 4.43 -20.71
CA GLU A 117 -16.01 5.14 -21.91
C GLU A 117 -15.25 4.20 -22.86
N MET A 118 -14.28 3.45 -22.33
CA MET A 118 -13.45 2.54 -23.13
C MET A 118 -14.29 1.40 -23.74
N SER A 119 -15.29 0.89 -23.01
CA SER A 119 -16.21 -0.13 -23.49
C SER A 119 -17.10 0.40 -24.61
N SER A 120 -17.71 1.58 -24.44
CA SER A 120 -18.54 2.22 -25.47
C SER A 120 -17.74 2.53 -26.73
N ALA A 121 -16.50 3.03 -26.59
CA ALA A 121 -15.63 3.28 -27.74
C ALA A 121 -15.26 1.98 -28.48
N MET A 122 -14.98 0.90 -27.73
CA MET A 122 -14.64 -0.42 -28.30
C MET A 122 -15.80 -1.04 -29.08
N GLN A 123 -17.03 -0.90 -28.59
CA GLN A 123 -18.24 -1.42 -29.25
C GLN A 123 -18.42 -0.83 -30.66
N VAL A 124 -18.04 0.43 -30.86
CA VAL A 124 -18.14 1.11 -32.16
C VAL A 124 -16.90 0.85 -33.03
N SER A 125 -15.71 0.78 -32.43
CA SER A 125 -14.46 0.69 -33.19
C SER A 125 -14.07 -0.72 -33.65
N GLY A 126 -14.56 -1.76 -32.98
CA GLY A 126 -13.96 -3.09 -33.08
C GLY A 126 -12.45 -3.00 -32.80
N SER A 127 -11.63 -3.60 -33.67
CA SER A 127 -10.16 -3.66 -33.51
C SER A 127 -9.39 -2.45 -34.07
N ASP A 128 -10.04 -1.44 -34.67
CA ASP A 128 -9.34 -0.29 -35.28
C ASP A 128 -8.99 0.79 -34.24
N LYS A 129 -7.69 0.97 -34.00
CA LYS A 129 -7.15 1.95 -33.04
C LYS A 129 -7.49 3.41 -33.37
N LYS A 130 -7.53 3.80 -34.64
CA LYS A 130 -7.86 5.18 -35.05
C LYS A 130 -9.34 5.47 -34.83
N VAL A 131 -10.20 4.49 -35.13
CA VAL A 131 -11.63 4.60 -34.87
C VAL A 131 -11.88 4.62 -33.36
N TYR A 132 -11.18 3.78 -32.59
CA TYR A 132 -11.27 3.77 -31.13
C TYR A 132 -10.98 5.14 -30.51
N GLN A 133 -9.85 5.76 -30.86
CA GLN A 133 -9.47 7.07 -30.32
C GLN A 133 -10.47 8.18 -30.65
N LYS A 134 -11.09 8.13 -31.84
CA LYS A 134 -12.13 9.10 -32.25
C LYS A 134 -13.47 8.90 -31.53
N ASN A 135 -13.72 7.70 -30.99
CA ASN A 135 -14.96 7.37 -30.29
C ASN A 135 -14.84 7.47 -28.75
N LEU A 136 -13.68 7.88 -28.23
CA LEU A 136 -13.58 8.29 -26.82
C LEU A 136 -14.39 9.56 -26.60
N MET A 137 -15.01 9.69 -25.42
CA MET A 137 -15.80 10.86 -25.06
C MET A 137 -14.94 12.13 -25.06
N THR A 138 -13.63 11.99 -24.82
CA THR A 138 -12.66 13.10 -24.87
C THR A 138 -12.07 13.39 -26.25
N ALA A 139 -12.59 12.83 -27.35
CA ALA A 139 -11.99 12.96 -28.68
C ALA A 139 -11.82 14.42 -29.17
N ASN A 140 -12.69 15.33 -28.70
CA ASN A 140 -12.64 16.76 -29.02
C ASN A 140 -11.80 17.58 -28.03
N SER A 141 -11.17 16.94 -27.04
CA SER A 141 -10.30 17.60 -26.06
C SER A 141 -8.83 17.49 -26.47
N PRO A 142 -7.98 18.46 -26.08
CA PRO A 142 -6.54 18.30 -26.21
C PRO A 142 -6.02 17.14 -25.33
N PRO A 143 -4.81 16.61 -25.61
CA PRO A 143 -4.18 15.60 -24.76
C PRO A 143 -4.10 16.03 -23.30
N LEU A 144 -4.22 15.07 -22.38
CA LEU A 144 -4.15 15.32 -20.95
C LEU A 144 -2.71 15.57 -20.52
N ASP A 145 -2.39 16.81 -20.13
CA ASP A 145 -1.05 17.18 -19.64
C ASP A 145 -0.88 16.93 -18.14
N ILE A 146 -1.90 17.21 -17.34
CA ILE A 146 -1.84 17.13 -15.88
C ILE A 146 -3.13 16.50 -15.35
N LEU A 147 -3.01 15.47 -14.51
CA LEU A 147 -4.09 14.90 -13.73
C LEU A 147 -3.85 15.19 -12.24
N ILE A 148 -4.76 15.92 -11.60
CA ILE A 148 -4.66 16.25 -10.18
C ILE A 148 -5.72 15.49 -9.40
N ARG A 149 -5.31 14.82 -8.32
CA ARG A 149 -6.20 14.15 -7.37
C ARG A 149 -5.96 14.65 -5.95
N THR A 150 -7.01 15.10 -5.29
CA THR A 150 -6.99 15.62 -3.92
C THR A 150 -7.14 14.53 -2.86
N SER A 151 -7.10 14.93 -1.58
CA SER A 151 -7.30 14.08 -0.37
C SER A 151 -6.21 13.04 -0.07
N GLY A 152 -5.04 13.13 -0.70
CA GLY A 152 -3.92 12.19 -0.47
C GLY A 152 -4.19 10.77 -0.98
N VAL A 153 -5.27 10.57 -1.74
CA VAL A 153 -5.70 9.25 -2.19
C VAL A 153 -4.99 8.87 -3.49
N ASN A 154 -4.13 7.85 -3.44
CA ASN A 154 -3.34 7.40 -4.59
C ASN A 154 -4.03 6.28 -5.40
N ARG A 155 -5.08 6.63 -6.15
CA ARG A 155 -5.73 5.74 -7.15
C ARG A 155 -6.36 6.58 -8.26
N PHE A 156 -6.79 5.98 -9.38
CA PHE A 156 -7.54 6.71 -10.42
C PHE A 156 -9.05 6.79 -10.14
N SER A 157 -9.63 5.83 -9.40
CA SER A 157 -11.09 5.70 -9.23
C SER A 157 -11.83 5.69 -10.58
N ASP A 158 -11.29 4.94 -11.53
CA ASP A 158 -11.86 4.79 -12.87
C ASP A 158 -12.05 6.14 -13.60
N TYR A 159 -11.08 7.05 -13.45
CA TYR A 159 -11.11 8.38 -14.07
C TYR A 159 -10.02 8.56 -15.11
N LEU A 160 -10.41 8.88 -16.35
CA LEU A 160 -9.53 9.25 -17.47
C LEU A 160 -8.30 8.33 -17.63
N MET A 161 -8.45 7.02 -17.41
CA MET A 161 -7.31 6.09 -17.36
C MET A 161 -6.63 5.94 -18.71
N TRP A 162 -7.41 5.94 -19.79
CA TRP A 162 -6.86 5.96 -21.15
C TRP A 162 -6.04 7.22 -21.40
N GLN A 163 -6.62 8.39 -21.09
CA GLN A 163 -6.01 9.69 -21.31
C GLN A 163 -4.77 9.88 -20.43
N ALA A 164 -4.80 9.38 -19.19
CA ALA A 164 -3.68 9.45 -18.25
C ALA A 164 -2.51 8.50 -18.57
N SER A 165 -2.70 7.53 -19.47
CA SER A 165 -1.64 6.62 -19.90
C SER A 165 -0.64 7.23 -20.89
N HIS A 166 -0.88 8.46 -21.37
CA HIS A 166 0.02 9.11 -22.31
C HIS A 166 1.35 9.50 -21.64
N GLN A 167 2.46 9.32 -22.37
CA GLN A 167 3.83 9.49 -21.85
C GLN A 167 4.11 10.87 -21.21
N ASN A 168 3.42 11.91 -21.66
CA ASN A 168 3.63 13.29 -21.21
C ASN A 168 2.66 13.73 -20.10
N THR A 169 1.75 12.86 -19.67
CA THR A 169 0.81 13.19 -18.59
C THR A 169 1.51 13.17 -17.24
N PHE A 170 1.42 14.27 -16.51
CA PHE A 170 1.89 14.39 -15.14
C PHE A 170 0.74 14.09 -14.17
N ILE A 171 0.90 13.07 -13.33
CA ILE A 171 -0.10 12.70 -12.33
C ILE A 171 0.36 13.24 -10.97
N GLN A 172 -0.48 14.06 -10.35
CA GLN A 172 -0.22 14.72 -9.08
C GLN A 172 -1.29 14.34 -8.06
N VAL A 173 -0.87 13.73 -6.95
CA VAL A 173 -1.72 13.50 -5.79
C VAL A 173 -1.39 14.57 -4.75
N VAL A 174 -2.39 15.30 -4.27
CA VAL A 174 -2.24 16.36 -3.27
C VAL A 174 -3.03 16.01 -2.01
N ASP A 175 -2.44 16.28 -0.85
CA ASP A 175 -3.04 15.94 0.45
C ASP A 175 -4.23 16.83 0.81
N ALA A 176 -4.28 18.06 0.28
CA ALA A 176 -5.38 18.99 0.51
C ALA A 176 -6.74 18.39 0.13
N PHE A 177 -7.76 18.59 0.96
CA PHE A 177 -9.14 18.25 0.60
C PHE A 177 -9.65 19.19 -0.50
N TRP A 178 -10.61 18.73 -1.30
CA TRP A 178 -11.12 19.49 -2.44
C TRP A 178 -11.60 20.91 -2.10
N PRO A 179 -12.37 21.16 -1.01
CA PRO A 179 -12.76 22.52 -0.63
C PRO A 179 -11.56 23.45 -0.32
N ASP A 180 -10.44 22.86 0.11
CA ASP A 180 -9.25 23.56 0.59
C ASP A 180 -8.18 23.73 -0.51
N ILE A 181 -8.42 23.26 -1.75
CA ILE A 181 -7.41 23.28 -2.82
C ILE A 181 -7.07 24.71 -3.27
N GLY A 182 -5.81 25.11 -3.14
CA GLY A 182 -5.32 26.43 -3.51
C GLY A 182 -4.53 26.45 -4.83
N ILE A 183 -3.96 27.61 -5.12
CA ILE A 183 -3.15 27.85 -6.32
C ILE A 183 -1.78 27.17 -6.21
N SER A 184 -1.23 27.06 -5.00
CA SER A 184 0.06 26.41 -4.74
C SER A 184 0.07 24.95 -5.18
N GLU A 185 -1.06 24.26 -5.03
CA GLU A 185 -1.22 22.84 -5.35
C GLU A 185 -1.38 22.58 -6.86
N LEU A 186 -1.72 23.61 -7.65
CA LEU A 186 -1.93 23.50 -9.11
C LEU A 186 -0.64 23.70 -9.94
N GLN A 187 0.50 23.99 -9.30
CA GLN A 187 1.75 24.24 -10.03
C GLN A 187 2.50 22.95 -10.34
N LYS A 188 2.84 22.74 -11.61
CA LYS A 188 3.82 21.70 -12.01
C LYS A 188 5.17 22.01 -11.34
N PRO A 189 5.84 21.04 -10.70
CA PRO A 189 7.14 21.31 -10.06
C PRO A 189 8.13 21.85 -11.10
N ARG A 190 8.66 23.06 -10.83
CA ARG A 190 9.59 23.75 -11.73
C ARG A 190 10.92 22.99 -11.74
N LYS A 191 11.34 22.46 -12.89
CA LYS A 191 12.75 22.07 -13.08
C LYS A 191 13.59 23.36 -13.02
N VAL A 192 14.37 23.52 -11.96
CA VAL A 192 15.29 24.64 -11.81
C VAL A 192 16.42 24.49 -12.84
N SER A 193 16.53 25.46 -13.74
CA SER A 193 17.66 25.58 -14.67
C SER A 193 18.60 26.66 -14.12
N THR A 194 19.82 26.28 -13.77
CA THR A 194 20.85 27.19 -13.23
C THR A 194 22.08 27.19 -14.14
N SER A 195 22.63 28.39 -14.32
CA SER A 195 23.62 28.80 -15.33
C SER A 195 25.03 28.20 -15.18
N ALA A 196 25.78 28.22 -16.30
CA ALA A 196 26.97 27.42 -16.61
C ALA A 196 28.22 27.61 -15.72
N TRP A 197 28.25 28.58 -14.80
CA TRP A 197 29.45 28.86 -13.99
C TRP A 197 29.60 27.97 -12.74
N VAL A 198 28.56 27.21 -12.38
CA VAL A 198 28.59 26.26 -11.23
C VAL A 198 29.15 24.88 -11.63
N ILE A 199 29.29 24.61 -12.94
CA ILE A 199 29.59 23.28 -13.49
C ILE A 199 31.00 22.78 -13.08
N GLY A 200 32.00 23.65 -12.96
CA GLY A 200 33.38 23.21 -12.69
C GLY A 200 33.59 22.63 -11.29
N GLY A 201 33.06 23.28 -10.25
CA GLY A 201 33.23 22.83 -8.85
C GLY A 201 32.24 21.73 -8.44
N ALA A 202 31.05 21.71 -9.05
CA ALA A 202 30.02 20.74 -8.72
C ALA A 202 30.32 19.35 -9.28
N ILE A 203 30.98 19.20 -10.44
CA ILE A 203 31.22 17.87 -11.06
C ILE A 203 32.06 16.95 -10.16
N SER A 204 33.08 17.47 -9.46
CA SER A 204 33.92 16.67 -8.56
C SER A 204 33.16 16.22 -7.29
N ALA A 205 32.33 17.11 -6.73
CA ALA A 205 31.46 16.77 -5.59
C ALA A 205 30.27 15.89 -6.00
N PHE A 206 29.80 16.00 -7.25
CA PHE A 206 28.69 15.25 -7.79
C PHE A 206 29.11 13.85 -8.25
N LEU A 207 30.32 13.63 -8.75
CA LEU A 207 30.81 12.27 -9.00
C LEU A 207 31.02 11.50 -7.69
N GLY A 208 31.57 12.15 -6.66
CA GLY A 208 31.67 11.58 -5.31
C GLY A 208 30.30 11.33 -4.69
N GLY A 209 29.41 12.33 -4.74
CA GLY A 209 28.05 12.30 -4.18
C GLY A 209 27.09 11.37 -4.90
N TYR A 210 27.15 11.28 -6.23
CA TYR A 210 26.33 10.40 -7.07
C TYR A 210 26.81 8.95 -6.98
N ALA A 211 28.12 8.70 -6.85
CA ALA A 211 28.61 7.37 -6.51
C ALA A 211 28.05 6.92 -5.15
N SER A 212 28.12 7.77 -4.12
CA SER A 212 27.52 7.44 -2.81
C SER A 212 25.99 7.35 -2.81
N GLY A 213 25.28 8.22 -3.54
CA GLY A 213 23.82 8.28 -3.59
C GLY A 213 23.15 7.27 -4.52
N SER A 214 23.87 6.77 -5.53
CA SER A 214 23.40 5.65 -6.38
C SER A 214 23.63 4.30 -5.70
N MET A 215 24.65 4.19 -4.85
CA MET A 215 24.89 3.04 -3.98
C MET A 215 23.91 2.97 -2.80
N ALA A 216 23.44 4.11 -2.27
CA ALA A 216 22.45 4.17 -1.19
C ALA A 216 21.44 5.32 -1.37
N PRO A 217 20.37 5.13 -2.17
CA PRO A 217 19.34 6.17 -2.34
C PRO A 217 18.64 6.49 -1.00
N PRO A 218 18.26 7.77 -0.76
CA PRO A 218 17.54 8.16 0.45
C PRO A 218 16.25 7.35 0.63
N THR A 219 15.98 6.89 1.85
CA THR A 219 14.86 5.97 2.18
C THR A 219 13.50 6.43 1.63
N ILE A 220 13.23 7.73 1.58
CA ILE A 220 11.99 8.30 1.01
C ILE A 220 11.89 8.07 -0.51
N LEU A 221 12.98 8.21 -1.25
CA LEU A 221 12.98 8.01 -2.70
C LEU A 221 12.77 6.54 -3.06
N THR A 222 13.32 5.61 -2.27
CA THR A 222 13.05 4.17 -2.44
C THR A 222 11.62 3.75 -2.07
N LEU A 223 10.94 4.53 -1.22
CA LEU A 223 9.52 4.32 -0.91
C LEU A 223 8.62 4.77 -2.07
N LEU A 224 8.99 5.84 -2.78
CA LEU A 224 8.23 6.38 -3.91
C LEU A 224 8.51 5.62 -5.22
N TYR A 225 9.73 5.09 -5.38
CA TYR A 225 10.18 4.35 -6.56
C TYR A 225 10.94 3.10 -6.13
N PRO A 226 10.23 2.08 -5.62
CA PRO A 226 10.87 0.82 -5.28
C PRO A 226 11.50 0.22 -6.53
N ARG A 227 12.77 -0.20 -6.44
CA ARG A 227 13.46 -0.81 -7.57
C ARG A 227 12.77 -2.15 -7.86
N PRO A 228 12.29 -2.40 -9.09
CA PRO A 228 11.74 -3.69 -9.45
C PRO A 228 12.82 -4.74 -9.25
N SER A 229 12.63 -5.63 -8.27
CA SER A 229 13.50 -6.80 -8.10
C SER A 229 12.97 -7.93 -8.97
N PRO A 230 13.86 -8.69 -9.63
CA PRO A 230 13.44 -9.89 -10.34
C PRO A 230 12.72 -10.84 -9.38
N PRO A 231 11.71 -11.58 -9.85
CA PRO A 231 11.01 -12.56 -9.03
C PRO A 231 12.01 -13.58 -8.50
N ALA A 232 11.80 -14.02 -7.26
CA ALA A 232 12.64 -15.05 -6.68
C ALA A 232 12.56 -16.35 -7.49
N PRO A 233 13.67 -17.10 -7.61
CA PRO A 233 13.70 -18.33 -8.39
C PRO A 233 12.69 -19.36 -7.86
N PRO A 234 12.05 -20.17 -8.73
CA PRO A 234 11.12 -21.19 -8.28
C PRO A 234 11.79 -22.22 -7.35
N SER A 235 11.07 -22.69 -6.32
CA SER A 235 11.63 -23.59 -5.30
C SER A 235 12.21 -24.91 -5.84
N HIS A 236 11.74 -25.38 -7.00
CA HIS A 236 12.14 -26.65 -7.62
C HIS A 236 13.36 -26.52 -8.54
N THR A 237 13.87 -25.31 -8.77
CA THR A 237 15.04 -25.12 -9.64
C THR A 237 16.35 -25.15 -8.83
N PRO A 238 17.48 -25.51 -9.46
CA PRO A 238 18.80 -25.41 -8.82
C PRO A 238 19.11 -23.99 -8.32
N GLU A 239 18.61 -22.97 -9.02
CA GLU A 239 18.73 -21.56 -8.64
C GLU A 239 17.98 -21.26 -7.34
N GLY A 240 16.78 -21.83 -7.14
CA GLY A 240 16.00 -21.72 -5.91
C GLY A 240 16.68 -22.38 -4.71
N ALA A 241 17.29 -23.55 -4.94
CA ALA A 241 18.09 -24.24 -3.93
C ALA A 241 19.35 -23.43 -3.56
N ALA A 242 20.05 -22.88 -4.55
CA ALA A 242 21.23 -22.04 -4.34
C ALA A 242 20.87 -20.73 -3.59
N PHE A 243 19.75 -20.10 -3.94
CA PHE A 243 19.23 -18.91 -3.25
C PHE A 243 18.98 -19.21 -1.76
N THR A 244 18.31 -20.33 -1.47
CA THR A 244 18.00 -20.75 -0.10
C THR A 244 19.28 -21.05 0.70
N SER A 245 20.24 -21.77 0.10
CA SER A 245 21.51 -22.12 0.73
C SER A 245 22.39 -20.89 1.02
N ASN A 246 22.44 -19.92 0.10
CA ASN A 246 23.14 -18.66 0.30
C ASN A 246 22.52 -17.86 1.45
N LEU A 247 21.20 -17.74 1.47
CA LEU A 247 20.51 -17.03 2.55
C LEU A 247 20.72 -17.72 3.91
N GLU A 248 20.75 -19.05 3.94
CA GLU A 248 21.08 -19.81 5.16
C GLU A 248 22.50 -19.49 5.62
N SER A 249 23.48 -19.48 4.71
CA SER A 249 24.85 -19.10 5.03
C SER A 249 24.94 -17.67 5.60
N GLN A 250 24.21 -16.72 5.02
CA GLN A 250 24.14 -15.34 5.54
C GLN A 250 23.56 -15.28 6.96
N LEU A 251 22.48 -16.04 7.23
CA LEU A 251 21.86 -16.13 8.55
C LEU A 251 22.83 -16.66 9.60
N GLN A 252 23.62 -17.69 9.25
CA GLN A 252 24.62 -18.30 10.13
C GLN A 252 25.80 -17.37 10.43
N GLU A 253 26.12 -16.47 9.50
CA GLU A 253 27.22 -15.52 9.62
C GLU A 253 26.89 -14.26 10.44
N LEU A 254 25.61 -14.05 10.79
CA LEU A 254 25.19 -12.88 11.56
C LEU A 254 25.87 -12.83 12.93
N LYS A 255 26.40 -11.65 13.28
CA LYS A 255 27.16 -11.41 14.50
C LYS A 255 26.40 -11.84 15.76
N HIS A 256 25.15 -11.42 15.91
CA HIS A 256 24.35 -11.74 17.11
C HIS A 256 23.99 -13.23 17.18
N VAL A 257 23.85 -13.93 16.05
CA VAL A 257 23.64 -15.39 16.02
C VAL A 257 24.86 -16.11 16.59
N LYS A 258 26.08 -15.69 16.19
CA LYS A 258 27.34 -16.24 16.73
C LYS A 258 27.51 -15.91 18.21
N GLU A 259 27.16 -14.71 18.63
CA GLU A 259 27.21 -14.29 20.04
C GLU A 259 26.25 -15.11 20.90
N LEU A 260 24.99 -15.25 20.49
CA LEU A 260 23.97 -16.01 21.24
C LEU A 260 24.26 -17.51 21.32
N ARG A 261 24.98 -18.08 20.36
CA ARG A 261 25.45 -19.48 20.45
C ARG A 261 26.50 -19.71 21.52
N ASN A 262 27.30 -18.68 21.82
CA ASN A 262 28.31 -18.73 22.86
C ASN A 262 27.74 -18.32 24.23
N ASP A 263 26.50 -17.87 24.28
CA ASP A 263 25.79 -17.50 25.50
C ASP A 263 25.11 -18.74 26.11
N ASN A 264 25.57 -19.13 27.29
CA ASN A 264 25.04 -20.29 28.01
C ASN A 264 23.62 -20.07 28.57
N GLU A 265 23.10 -18.84 28.55
CA GLU A 265 21.72 -18.55 28.97
C GLU A 265 20.67 -19.06 27.97
N TYR A 266 21.05 -19.24 26.70
CA TYR A 266 20.14 -19.58 25.62
C TYR A 266 20.38 -20.99 25.07
N TYR A 267 19.31 -21.61 24.57
CA TYR A 267 19.39 -22.79 23.70
C TYR A 267 18.87 -22.43 22.31
N GLU A 268 19.51 -22.98 21.28
CA GLU A 268 19.10 -22.81 19.89
C GLU A 268 18.03 -23.83 19.49
N SER A 269 17.04 -23.39 18.71
CA SER A 269 16.11 -24.28 18.02
C SER A 269 15.77 -23.77 16.61
N ARG A 270 15.35 -24.70 15.74
CA ARG A 270 14.94 -24.46 14.35
C ARG A 270 13.48 -24.88 14.15
N PRO A 271 12.52 -23.99 14.37
CA PRO A 271 11.10 -24.32 14.38
C PRO A 271 10.63 -24.79 13.01
N TYR A 272 9.81 -25.84 13.02
CA TYR A 272 9.27 -26.48 11.82
C TYR A 272 10.29 -27.06 10.83
N ALA A 273 11.59 -27.04 11.14
CA ALA A 273 12.62 -27.59 10.25
C ALA A 273 12.38 -29.08 9.96
N ASN A 274 11.92 -29.82 10.96
CA ASN A 274 11.65 -31.25 10.88
C ASN A 274 10.15 -31.57 10.72
N LEU A 275 9.32 -30.58 10.37
CA LEU A 275 7.88 -30.82 10.18
C LEU A 275 7.67 -31.67 8.92
N PRO A 276 6.93 -32.80 8.95
CA PRO A 276 6.65 -33.60 7.76
C PRO A 276 5.86 -32.83 6.70
N ASP A 277 6.07 -33.13 5.41
CA ASP A 277 5.44 -32.43 4.28
C ASP A 277 3.90 -32.47 4.34
N GLU A 278 3.32 -33.60 4.74
CA GLU A 278 1.88 -33.78 4.93
C GLU A 278 1.27 -32.83 5.97
N ARG A 279 2.08 -32.34 6.92
CA ARG A 279 1.64 -31.36 7.92
C ARG A 279 1.96 -29.93 7.50
N ARG A 280 2.97 -29.71 6.65
CA ARG A 280 3.32 -28.39 6.11
C ARG A 280 2.18 -27.81 5.27
N VAL A 281 1.49 -28.62 4.48
CA VAL A 281 0.37 -28.15 3.63
C VAL A 281 -0.75 -27.48 4.44
N ASN A 282 -0.91 -27.87 5.70
CA ASN A 282 -1.90 -27.32 6.63
C ASN A 282 -1.31 -26.27 7.59
N SER A 283 -0.12 -25.75 7.32
CA SER A 283 0.54 -24.72 8.11
C SER A 283 0.72 -23.43 7.32
N LEU A 284 0.23 -22.32 7.88
CA LEU A 284 0.39 -21.00 7.29
C LEU A 284 1.88 -20.60 7.23
N THR A 285 2.59 -20.66 8.36
CA THR A 285 3.97 -20.16 8.50
C THR A 285 5.04 -21.17 8.06
N ALA A 286 4.80 -22.47 8.22
CA ALA A 286 5.73 -23.51 7.79
C ALA A 286 5.49 -23.99 6.34
N GLY A 287 4.31 -23.71 5.77
CA GLY A 287 3.91 -24.14 4.43
C GLY A 287 3.59 -22.98 3.51
N ALA A 288 2.37 -22.44 3.58
CA ALA A 288 1.83 -21.51 2.58
C ALA A 288 2.70 -20.26 2.35
N LEU A 289 3.33 -19.74 3.41
CA LEU A 289 4.21 -18.57 3.36
C LEU A 289 5.69 -18.91 3.07
N ARG A 290 6.01 -20.19 2.83
CA ARG A 290 7.37 -20.71 2.65
C ARG A 290 7.72 -20.88 1.17
N ALA A 291 8.69 -20.11 0.69
CA ALA A 291 9.30 -20.24 -0.64
C ALA A 291 10.54 -19.33 -0.74
N PRO A 292 11.42 -19.51 -1.74
CA PRO A 292 12.38 -18.48 -2.12
C PRO A 292 11.69 -17.12 -2.32
N GLY A 293 12.26 -16.07 -1.73
CA GLY A 293 11.70 -14.72 -1.75
C GLY A 293 10.50 -14.48 -0.83
N ARG A 294 10.05 -15.46 -0.03
CA ARG A 294 9.04 -15.30 1.02
C ARG A 294 9.69 -15.48 2.41
N LEU A 295 9.09 -16.26 3.32
CA LEU A 295 9.78 -16.79 4.50
C LEU A 295 10.64 -17.97 4.06
N THR A 296 11.78 -17.69 3.41
CA THR A 296 12.58 -18.73 2.75
C THR A 296 13.16 -19.75 3.72
N LEU A 297 13.59 -19.31 4.91
CA LEU A 297 14.26 -20.15 5.90
C LEU A 297 13.41 -20.37 7.15
N PRO A 298 13.58 -21.51 7.84
CA PRO A 298 13.22 -21.62 9.24
C PRO A 298 13.91 -20.55 10.06
N PRO A 299 13.20 -19.88 10.97
CA PRO A 299 13.84 -18.93 11.87
C PRO A 299 14.88 -19.67 12.72
N ILE A 300 15.95 -18.97 13.07
CA ILE A 300 16.80 -19.37 14.20
C ILE A 300 16.19 -18.75 15.45
N VAL A 301 15.97 -19.56 16.47
CA VAL A 301 15.43 -19.11 17.74
C VAL A 301 16.39 -19.44 18.85
N PHE A 302 16.77 -18.43 19.62
CA PHE A 302 17.48 -18.57 20.88
C PHE A 302 16.51 -18.31 22.00
N SER A 303 16.15 -19.33 22.77
CA SER A 303 15.26 -19.19 23.93
C SER A 303 16.06 -19.35 25.20
N LYS A 304 15.77 -18.53 26.23
CA LYS A 304 16.39 -18.73 27.54
C LYS A 304 16.02 -20.10 28.10
N TRP A 305 16.92 -20.70 28.89
CA TRP A 305 16.64 -21.97 29.56
C TRP A 305 15.45 -21.92 30.53
N ASP A 306 15.03 -20.74 30.98
CA ASP A 306 13.82 -20.54 31.79
C ASP A 306 12.55 -20.27 30.97
N GLU A 307 12.65 -20.22 29.63
CA GLU A 307 11.57 -19.93 28.67
C GLU A 307 10.92 -18.54 28.84
N SER A 308 11.52 -17.66 29.66
CA SER A 308 11.00 -16.31 29.93
C SER A 308 11.19 -15.36 28.74
N GLU A 309 12.17 -15.63 27.89
CA GLU A 309 12.55 -14.78 26.77
C GLU A 309 13.01 -15.63 25.58
N ALA A 310 12.71 -15.15 24.37
CA ALA A 310 13.27 -15.68 23.14
C ALA A 310 13.69 -14.57 22.18
N ILE A 311 14.76 -14.83 21.43
CA ILE A 311 15.28 -14.01 20.35
C ILE A 311 15.14 -14.81 19.07
N ILE A 312 14.29 -14.34 18.15
CA ILE A 312 13.95 -14.99 16.90
C ILE A 312 14.57 -14.18 15.77
N THR A 313 15.39 -14.82 14.93
CA THR A 313 15.98 -14.20 13.75
C THR A 313 15.42 -14.87 12.49
N LEU A 314 14.88 -14.06 11.58
CA LEU A 314 14.30 -14.55 10.33
C LEU A 314 14.45 -13.53 9.21
N HIS A 315 14.39 -14.01 7.98
CA HIS A 315 14.39 -13.17 6.79
C HIS A 315 12.96 -12.88 6.31
N VAL A 316 12.67 -11.60 6.03
CA VAL A 316 11.39 -11.18 5.44
C VAL A 316 11.54 -10.91 3.95
N GLY A 317 11.17 -11.87 3.10
CA GLY A 317 11.31 -11.72 1.64
C GLY A 317 10.23 -10.85 0.98
N ARG A 318 10.56 -10.29 -0.19
CA ARG A 318 9.66 -9.43 -0.98
C ARG A 318 8.33 -10.05 -1.40
N GLY A 319 8.25 -11.37 -1.57
CA GLY A 319 7.05 -12.07 -2.01
C GLY A 319 5.88 -12.01 -1.03
N LEU A 320 6.07 -11.39 0.15
CA LEU A 320 5.06 -11.15 1.18
C LEU A 320 4.90 -9.64 1.49
N CYS A 321 5.21 -8.78 0.52
CA CYS A 321 5.02 -7.33 0.61
C CYS A 321 3.56 -6.92 0.37
N GLY A 322 3.15 -5.81 0.99
CA GLY A 322 1.88 -5.15 0.67
C GLY A 322 2.05 -4.01 -0.32
N HIS A 323 3.14 -3.26 -0.17
CA HIS A 323 3.65 -2.31 -1.13
C HIS A 323 5.06 -2.73 -1.53
N ASP A 324 5.47 -2.52 -2.78
CA ASP A 324 6.75 -3.05 -3.25
C ASP A 324 7.92 -2.56 -2.38
N GLY A 325 8.74 -3.52 -1.93
CA GLY A 325 9.84 -3.29 -0.98
C GLY A 325 9.44 -3.09 0.49
N ILE A 326 8.14 -3.07 0.84
CA ILE A 326 7.64 -2.92 2.21
C ILE A 326 6.86 -4.17 2.65
N THR A 327 7.34 -4.80 3.71
CA THR A 327 6.72 -5.98 4.31
C THR A 327 5.25 -5.70 4.67
N HIS A 328 4.34 -6.60 4.28
CA HIS A 328 2.91 -6.42 4.55
C HIS A 328 2.64 -6.37 6.06
N GLY A 329 1.81 -5.42 6.52
CA GLY A 329 1.50 -5.27 7.95
C GLY A 329 0.88 -6.53 8.57
N GLY A 330 0.05 -7.24 7.81
CA GLY A 330 -0.48 -8.55 8.18
C GLY A 330 0.59 -9.63 8.36
N LEU A 331 1.69 -9.61 7.59
CA LEU A 331 2.82 -10.53 7.82
C LEU A 331 3.48 -10.24 9.17
N ILE A 332 3.70 -8.96 9.49
CA ILE A 332 4.25 -8.56 10.79
C ILE A 332 3.36 -9.06 11.94
N ALA A 333 2.04 -8.94 11.80
CA ALA A 333 1.10 -9.48 12.78
C ALA A 333 1.20 -11.01 12.90
N THR A 334 1.30 -11.74 11.78
CA THR A 334 1.52 -13.20 11.78
C THR A 334 2.84 -13.59 12.44
N LEU A 335 3.92 -12.84 12.19
CA LEU A 335 5.21 -13.08 12.83
C LEU A 335 5.17 -12.83 14.35
N PHE A 336 4.42 -11.82 14.79
CA PHE A 336 4.18 -11.61 16.21
C PHE A 336 3.35 -12.73 16.82
N ASP A 337 2.25 -13.14 16.20
CA ASP A 337 1.43 -14.24 16.68
C ASP A 337 2.27 -15.51 16.88
N GLU A 338 3.08 -15.89 15.89
CA GLU A 338 3.98 -17.05 15.95
C GLU A 338 5.06 -16.92 17.03
N SER A 339 5.72 -15.76 17.13
CA SER A 339 6.83 -15.54 18.07
C SER A 339 6.35 -15.45 19.51
N LEU A 340 5.22 -14.77 19.74
CA LEU A 340 4.58 -14.65 21.05
C LEU A 340 3.96 -15.98 21.48
N ALA A 341 3.32 -16.71 20.55
CA ALA A 341 2.77 -18.03 20.81
C ALA A 341 3.85 -18.97 21.33
N ARG A 342 5.04 -18.95 20.76
CA ARG A 342 6.16 -19.76 21.24
C ARG A 342 6.50 -19.48 22.71
N THR A 343 6.79 -18.22 23.06
CA THR A 343 7.14 -17.87 24.45
C THR A 343 5.99 -18.18 25.41
N ALA A 344 4.76 -17.91 24.99
CA ALA A 344 3.57 -18.18 25.80
C ALA A 344 3.31 -19.68 26.00
N ILE A 345 3.25 -20.45 24.91
CA ILE A 345 2.99 -21.90 24.93
C ILE A 345 4.07 -22.60 25.73
N LEU A 346 5.34 -22.25 25.53
CA LEU A 346 6.42 -22.79 26.36
C LEU A 346 6.29 -22.38 27.82
N SER A 347 5.60 -21.31 28.18
CA SER A 347 5.38 -20.95 29.59
C SER A 347 4.14 -21.60 30.21
N LEU A 348 3.22 -22.16 29.41
CA LEU A 348 1.95 -22.72 29.89
C LEU A 348 2.12 -24.13 30.50
N PRO A 349 1.31 -24.50 31.52
CA PRO A 349 1.44 -25.78 32.24
C PRO A 349 1.46 -27.03 31.35
N ASN A 350 0.56 -27.11 30.38
CA ASN A 350 0.46 -28.24 29.46
C ASN A 350 1.15 -28.01 28.12
N LYS A 351 1.85 -26.87 27.97
CA LYS A 351 2.53 -26.45 26.74
C LYS A 351 1.60 -26.45 25.52
N ILE A 352 0.34 -26.03 25.73
CA ILE A 352 -0.68 -25.83 24.70
C ILE A 352 -1.38 -24.51 24.98
N GLY A 353 -1.56 -23.69 23.95
CA GLY A 353 -2.19 -22.39 24.09
C GLY A 353 -2.80 -21.92 22.79
N VAL A 354 -3.78 -21.03 22.90
CA VAL A 354 -4.38 -20.30 21.77
C VAL A 354 -4.30 -18.81 22.03
N THR A 355 -4.16 -18.03 20.97
CA THR A 355 -4.16 -16.56 21.02
C THR A 355 -5.56 -16.07 21.40
N ALA A 356 -5.69 -15.39 22.54
CA ALA A 356 -6.95 -14.78 22.96
C ALA A 356 -7.07 -13.33 22.48
N ASN A 357 -5.96 -12.59 22.47
CA ASN A 357 -5.86 -11.30 21.80
C ASN A 357 -4.44 -11.05 21.29
N LEU A 358 -4.32 -10.19 20.29
CA LEU A 358 -3.04 -9.67 19.80
C LEU A 358 -3.22 -8.19 19.49
N LYS A 359 -2.44 -7.34 20.14
CA LYS A 359 -2.39 -5.89 19.88
C LYS A 359 -1.03 -5.57 19.28
N VAL A 360 -1.01 -5.04 18.06
CA VAL A 360 0.22 -4.65 17.34
C VAL A 360 0.26 -3.13 17.19
N ASN A 361 1.39 -2.52 17.55
CA ASN A 361 1.68 -1.11 17.34
C ASN A 361 2.77 -0.97 16.27
N TYR A 362 2.41 -0.46 15.09
CA TYR A 362 3.36 -0.20 14.00
C TYR A 362 4.07 1.13 14.24
N ARG A 363 5.40 1.14 14.17
CA ARG A 363 6.25 2.31 14.43
C ARG A 363 6.86 2.89 13.15
N ALA A 364 7.28 2.02 12.23
CA ALA A 364 7.89 2.43 10.96
C ALA A 364 7.65 1.36 9.87
N PRO A 365 7.69 1.75 8.57
CA PRO A 365 7.65 0.79 7.48
C PRO A 365 8.87 -0.13 7.52
N LEU A 366 8.64 -1.44 7.59
CA LEU A 366 9.68 -2.46 7.53
C LEU A 366 10.01 -2.78 6.07
N LYS A 367 11.26 -2.56 5.65
CA LYS A 367 11.70 -2.95 4.31
C LYS A 367 11.80 -4.48 4.21
N ALA A 368 11.51 -5.03 3.03
CA ALA A 368 11.72 -6.44 2.73
C ALA A 368 13.18 -6.73 2.33
N ASP A 369 13.49 -8.00 2.12
CA ASP A 369 14.81 -8.57 1.79
C ASP A 369 15.89 -8.23 2.83
N GLN A 370 15.51 -8.32 4.10
CA GLN A 370 16.44 -8.18 5.22
C GLN A 370 16.12 -9.17 6.32
N PHE A 371 17.12 -9.41 7.17
CA PHE A 371 16.94 -10.11 8.43
C PHE A 371 16.34 -9.15 9.47
N VAL A 372 15.40 -9.69 10.23
CA VAL A 372 14.78 -9.01 11.37
C VAL A 372 14.97 -9.85 12.62
N VAL A 373 15.02 -9.17 13.74
CA VAL A 373 15.11 -9.78 15.07
C VAL A 373 13.81 -9.48 15.80
N ILE A 374 13.14 -10.53 16.26
CA ILE A 374 11.97 -10.43 17.13
C ILE A 374 12.41 -10.88 18.52
N LYS A 375 12.31 -9.97 19.49
CA LYS A 375 12.55 -10.28 20.90
C LYS A 375 11.21 -10.44 21.58
N SER A 376 10.90 -11.62 22.11
CA SER A 376 9.67 -11.91 22.85
C SER A 376 9.95 -12.24 24.31
N THR A 377 9.10 -11.76 25.21
CA THR A 377 9.27 -11.91 26.66
C THR A 377 7.93 -12.23 27.34
N LEU A 378 7.97 -13.11 28.33
CA LEU A 378 6.87 -13.39 29.25
C LEU A 378 6.78 -12.25 30.27
N LYS A 379 5.62 -11.59 30.32
CA LYS A 379 5.33 -10.54 31.32
C LYS A 379 4.76 -11.11 32.59
N LYS A 380 3.79 -12.00 32.46
CA LYS A 380 3.04 -12.56 33.58
C LYS A 380 2.47 -13.92 33.18
N LEU A 381 2.56 -14.87 34.10
CA LEU A 381 1.85 -16.13 34.04
C LEU A 381 0.81 -16.15 35.17
N ASP A 382 -0.45 -16.41 34.82
CA ASP A 382 -1.58 -16.44 35.74
C ASP A 382 -2.41 -17.70 35.50
N GLY A 383 -1.94 -18.82 36.05
CA GLY A 383 -2.51 -20.15 35.85
C GLY A 383 -2.51 -20.55 34.36
N ARG A 384 -3.69 -20.51 33.74
CA ARG A 384 -3.90 -20.85 32.31
C ARG A 384 -3.73 -19.66 31.36
N LYS A 385 -3.24 -18.51 31.84
CA LYS A 385 -3.10 -17.27 31.06
C LYS A 385 -1.64 -16.85 31.02
N ALA A 386 -1.08 -16.70 29.81
CA ALA A 386 0.26 -16.17 29.60
C ALA A 386 0.16 -14.80 28.90
N PHE A 387 0.67 -13.77 29.57
CA PHE A 387 0.79 -12.42 29.01
C PHE A 387 2.21 -12.26 28.48
N VAL A 388 2.34 -11.95 27.20
CA VAL A 388 3.61 -11.85 26.48
C VAL A 388 3.67 -10.55 25.70
N GLN A 389 4.88 -10.03 25.55
CA GLN A 389 5.15 -8.88 24.68
C GLN A 389 6.31 -9.20 23.73
N ALA A 390 6.38 -8.50 22.60
CA ALA A 390 7.50 -8.61 21.68
C ALA A 390 7.77 -7.30 20.94
N SER A 391 8.99 -7.17 20.42
CA SER A 391 9.40 -6.08 19.53
C SER A 391 10.13 -6.64 18.32
N ILE A 392 9.90 -6.05 17.14
CA ILE A 392 10.62 -6.37 15.91
C ILE A 392 11.58 -5.23 15.54
N THR A 393 12.85 -5.57 15.37
CA THR A 393 13.92 -4.65 14.99
C THR A 393 14.67 -5.16 13.75
N ASP A 394 15.41 -4.27 13.08
CA ASP A 394 16.48 -4.69 12.18
C ASP A 394 17.74 -5.10 12.98
N LEU A 395 18.80 -5.49 12.27
CA LEU A 395 20.08 -5.89 12.86
C LEU A 395 20.82 -4.72 13.54
N GLU A 396 20.45 -3.47 13.25
CA GLU A 396 21.00 -2.26 13.87
C GLU A 396 20.21 -1.82 15.11
N GLY A 397 19.10 -2.51 15.42
CA GLY A 397 18.27 -2.26 16.60
C GLY A 397 17.16 -1.23 16.39
N LYS A 398 16.90 -0.78 15.15
CA LYS A 398 15.79 0.15 14.89
C LYS A 398 14.46 -0.57 15.04
N LEU A 399 13.56 0.01 15.86
CA LEU A 399 12.23 -0.53 16.12
C LEU A 399 11.25 -0.27 14.97
N TYR A 400 10.60 -1.33 14.48
CA TYR A 400 9.59 -1.23 13.42
C TYR A 400 8.16 -1.48 13.93
N ALA A 401 8.00 -2.38 14.90
CA ALA A 401 6.73 -2.61 15.56
C ALA A 401 6.94 -3.27 16.93
N ASP A 402 5.92 -3.20 17.77
CA ASP A 402 5.84 -3.94 19.03
C ASP A 402 4.44 -4.51 19.21
N ALA A 403 4.31 -5.53 20.04
CA ALA A 403 3.05 -6.20 20.28
C ALA A 403 2.91 -6.70 21.72
N ASP A 404 1.68 -6.66 22.20
CA ASP A 404 1.23 -7.29 23.44
C ASP A 404 0.18 -8.35 23.11
N SER A 405 0.24 -9.50 23.78
CA SER A 405 -0.70 -10.59 23.55
C SER A 405 -0.99 -11.40 24.82
N LEU A 406 -2.23 -11.90 24.90
CA LEU A 406 -2.68 -12.88 25.87
C LEU A 406 -2.90 -14.22 25.15
N PHE A 407 -2.24 -15.25 25.67
CA PHE A 407 -2.48 -16.63 25.31
C PHE A 407 -3.18 -17.37 26.45
N ILE A 408 -4.10 -18.26 26.09
CA ILE A 408 -4.89 -19.03 27.05
C ILE A 408 -4.74 -20.52 26.78
N GLU A 409 -4.47 -21.30 27.82
CA GLU A 409 -4.52 -22.75 27.78
C GLU A 409 -5.99 -23.24 27.78
N PRO A 410 -6.47 -23.94 26.73
CA PRO A 410 -7.81 -24.53 26.70
C PRO A 410 -8.00 -25.55 27.83
N LYS A 411 -9.23 -25.70 28.34
CA LYS A 411 -9.50 -26.63 29.45
C LYS A 411 -9.13 -28.09 29.15
N TYR A 412 -9.15 -28.48 27.87
CA TYR A 412 -8.82 -29.81 27.37
C TYR A 412 -7.35 -29.96 26.96
N ALA A 413 -6.48 -29.00 27.26
CA ALA A 413 -5.07 -29.00 26.86
C ALA A 413 -4.29 -30.25 27.32
N TYR A 414 -4.67 -30.82 28.47
CA TYR A 414 -4.06 -32.04 29.01
C TYR A 414 -4.17 -33.25 28.05
N LEU A 415 -5.20 -33.28 27.19
CA LEU A 415 -5.38 -34.33 26.17
C LEU A 415 -4.42 -34.16 24.98
N LEU A 416 -3.87 -32.96 24.79
CA LEU A 416 -3.05 -32.58 23.64
C LEU A 416 -1.56 -32.47 23.97
N LYS A 417 -1.16 -32.80 25.20
CA LYS A 417 0.23 -32.67 25.69
C LYS A 417 1.26 -33.39 24.79
N ASN A 418 0.85 -34.49 24.15
CA ASN A 418 1.71 -35.31 23.27
C ASN A 418 1.43 -35.09 21.77
N SER A 419 0.77 -33.99 21.40
CA SER A 419 0.40 -33.67 20.00
C SER A 419 1.58 -33.29 19.09
N GLY A 420 2.81 -33.23 19.62
CA GLY A 420 4.00 -32.82 18.90
C GLY A 420 4.15 -31.31 18.72
N VAL A 421 3.25 -30.50 19.30
CA VAL A 421 3.26 -29.03 19.17
C VAL A 421 4.54 -28.44 19.74
N THR A 422 4.94 -28.84 20.94
CA THR A 422 6.16 -28.37 21.62
C THR A 422 7.42 -28.63 20.77
N GLN A 423 7.55 -29.81 20.17
CA GLN A 423 8.67 -30.15 19.31
C GLN A 423 8.65 -29.33 18.01
N ALA A 424 7.48 -29.17 17.39
CA ALA A 424 7.33 -28.40 16.16
C ALA A 424 7.72 -26.92 16.34
N ILE A 425 7.33 -26.33 17.48
CA ILE A 425 7.70 -24.96 17.85
C ILE A 425 9.07 -24.88 18.51
N GLY A 426 9.94 -25.90 18.48
CA GLY A 426 11.31 -25.80 18.98
C GLY A 426 11.44 -25.59 20.49
N GLY A 427 10.67 -26.33 21.29
CA GLY A 427 10.86 -26.43 22.73
C GLY A 427 12.24 -27.01 23.11
N LYS A 428 12.55 -27.02 24.41
CA LYS A 428 13.87 -27.44 24.92
C LYS A 428 14.30 -28.80 24.34
N PRO A 429 15.57 -28.95 23.94
CA PRO A 429 16.13 -30.26 23.69
C PRO A 429 15.99 -31.11 24.95
N GLU A 430 15.63 -32.38 24.80
CA GLU A 430 15.74 -33.32 25.92
C GLU A 430 17.20 -33.31 26.38
N LYS A 431 17.46 -33.04 27.66
CA LYS A 431 18.80 -33.23 28.22
C LYS A 431 19.15 -34.69 27.95
N PHE A 432 20.23 -34.94 27.20
CA PHE A 432 20.97 -36.18 27.39
C PHE A 432 21.20 -36.31 28.89
N SER A 433 20.71 -37.39 29.49
CA SER A 433 21.07 -37.74 30.85
C SER A 433 22.60 -37.69 30.95
N ASN A 434 23.12 -37.11 32.03
CA ASN A 434 24.55 -37.02 32.31
C ASN A 434 25.22 -38.40 32.54
N GLU A 435 24.72 -39.48 31.95
CA GLU A 435 25.22 -40.85 32.11
C GLU A 435 26.13 -41.32 30.96
N GLU A 436 26.25 -40.56 29.86
CA GLU A 436 27.14 -40.91 28.73
C GLU A 436 28.31 -39.92 28.57
N ARG A 437 28.92 -39.52 29.69
CA ARG A 437 30.31 -39.05 29.71
C ARG A 437 31.13 -39.92 30.67
N PHE A 438 31.54 -41.08 30.18
CA PHE A 438 32.73 -41.79 30.65
C PHE A 438 33.44 -42.45 29.47
#